data_AF-A0A538JCU5-F1
#
_entry.id   AF-A0A538JCU5-F1
#
_cell.length_a   1.000
_cell.length_b   1.000
_cell.length_c   1.000
_cell.angle_alpha   90.00
_cell.angle_beta   90.00
_cell.angle_gamma   90.00
#
_symmetry.space_group_name_H-M   'P 1'
#
loop_
_entity.id
_entity.type
_entity.pdbx_description
1 polymer ?
#
loop_
_entity_poly.entity_id
_entity_poly.type
_entity_poly.pdbx_seq_one_letter_code
_entity_poly.pdbx_strand_id
1 'polypeptide(L)'
;MSFNSYLRPRILLAAAAALVAGAAVWLAVANGNAGAAANAGSTGTTTTAAAPAEPAAGTSNTNLYPFGAPSGGVSVKVPPPPTEPTLSPTYTTKTTTRLYGANPYEEAVSVTQHIWPAVVPLNNPAENNNDPDRPWGVTLVTPDDPLTAITATPLIHFPDDAPILYVTSSGIPDVTLNELKRLGDTGISRFNNVDAFLVGAAANSGVENQLKSIGLKYVTVTGGDAPTLADNVDKLYGSIEDPDTGVPTMPGYNTAIGSMDGKDWQYLLPATHWVAHMPTGLLWVHTDSVPQPTIDALKRRGGMGNIYLFGGPKQISPAVAKQLSQYGRIVRVTNDDPVAFNAPPVDSPEATAIAFAKMYDPMGMFGWKITGPGHGFSLVNVNDWQAAVASAPLSHLGFHAPLILTSSATTLTSDLDGFFTSVSPFFLDSPADGPYNMTYVIGNWDQISWDQQARVDYISEMHNRRVVGSNTGSSYADSQPGA
;
A
#
# COMPACT_ATOMS: atom_id res chain seq x y z
N MET A 1 14.03 -9.74 -7.20
CA MET A 1 14.61 -11.09 -7.34
C MET A 1 13.51 -12.10 -7.07
N SER A 2 13.13 -12.86 -8.08
CA SER A 2 12.07 -13.88 -7.97
C SER A 2 12.61 -15.10 -7.23
N PHE A 3 11.96 -15.49 -6.12
CA PHE A 3 12.26 -16.73 -5.42
C PHE A 3 10.99 -17.57 -5.33
N ASN A 4 10.93 -18.59 -6.17
CA ASN A 4 10.10 -19.76 -5.96
C ASN A 4 10.96 -20.98 -6.29
N SER A 5 11.37 -21.73 -5.27
CA SER A 5 11.90 -23.09 -5.45
C SER A 5 11.78 -23.90 -4.15
N TYR A 6 10.65 -24.58 -4.02
CA TYR A 6 10.54 -25.74 -3.14
C TYR A 6 11.34 -26.91 -3.75
N LEU A 7 12.42 -27.31 -3.07
CA LEU A 7 13.17 -28.53 -3.35
C LEU A 7 12.49 -29.73 -2.68
N ARG A 8 12.12 -30.74 -3.47
CA ARG A 8 12.02 -32.14 -3.01
C ARG A 8 12.90 -33.03 -3.91
N PRO A 9 13.51 -34.10 -3.36
CA PRO A 9 14.66 -34.74 -3.99
C PRO A 9 14.26 -35.72 -5.11
N ARG A 10 15.03 -35.70 -6.20
CA ARG A 10 14.91 -36.59 -7.35
C ARG A 10 15.61 -37.93 -7.10
N ILE A 11 14.89 -39.02 -7.36
CA ILE A 11 15.46 -40.33 -7.66
C ILE A 11 15.78 -40.38 -9.17
N LEU A 12 16.99 -40.85 -9.48
CA LEU A 12 17.54 -41.05 -10.83
C LEU A 12 16.78 -42.10 -11.63
N LEU A 13 16.56 -41.82 -12.93
CA LEU A 13 16.64 -42.83 -13.99
C LEU A 13 16.88 -42.15 -15.34
N ALA A 14 17.86 -42.70 -16.07
CA ALA A 14 18.38 -42.24 -17.35
C ALA A 14 17.48 -42.66 -18.52
N ALA A 15 17.46 -41.85 -19.59
CA ALA A 15 17.50 -42.32 -20.99
C ALA A 15 17.61 -41.12 -21.94
N ALA A 16 18.21 -41.38 -23.10
CA ALA A 16 18.78 -40.44 -24.04
C ALA A 16 17.84 -40.01 -25.18
N ALA A 17 18.21 -38.88 -25.78
CA ALA A 17 18.12 -38.49 -27.21
C ALA A 17 16.77 -38.43 -27.92
N ALA A 18 16.43 -37.24 -28.44
CA ALA A 18 16.28 -37.00 -29.88
C ALA A 18 16.17 -35.50 -30.20
N LEU A 19 17.00 -35.06 -31.15
CA LEU A 19 16.99 -33.78 -31.85
C LEU A 19 15.83 -33.72 -32.85
N VAL A 20 15.07 -32.63 -32.87
CA VAL A 20 14.31 -32.20 -34.07
C VAL A 20 14.39 -30.67 -34.17
N ALA A 21 14.99 -30.21 -35.26
CA ALA A 21 15.02 -28.82 -35.69
C ALA A 21 13.71 -28.45 -36.41
N GLY A 22 13.19 -27.25 -36.15
CA GLY A 22 12.04 -26.68 -36.86
C GLY A 22 12.25 -25.18 -37.08
N ALA A 23 12.36 -24.78 -38.34
CA ALA A 23 12.67 -23.44 -38.80
C ALA A 23 11.49 -22.46 -38.59
N ALA A 24 11.80 -21.21 -38.23
CA ALA A 24 10.87 -20.08 -38.27
C ALA A 24 11.18 -19.19 -39.48
N VAL A 25 10.18 -19.05 -40.35
CA VAL A 25 10.17 -18.17 -41.53
C VAL A 25 9.83 -16.74 -41.08
N TRP A 26 10.68 -15.79 -41.44
CA TRP A 26 10.42 -14.35 -41.37
C TRP A 26 9.65 -13.90 -42.61
N LEU A 27 8.57 -13.14 -42.43
CA LEU A 27 8.00 -12.31 -43.49
C LEU A 27 7.85 -10.87 -43.00
N ALA A 28 8.59 -9.97 -43.64
CA ALA A 28 8.41 -8.53 -43.61
C ALA A 28 7.62 -8.12 -44.87
N VAL A 29 6.61 -7.27 -44.73
CA VAL A 29 6.12 -6.40 -45.82
C VAL A 29 5.75 -5.04 -45.23
N ALA A 30 6.22 -4.01 -45.93
CA ALA A 30 6.20 -2.60 -45.60
C ALA A 30 5.04 -1.82 -46.29
N ASN A 31 5.01 -0.52 -45.99
CA ASN A 31 4.30 0.61 -46.63
C ASN A 31 2.89 0.89 -46.08
N GLY A 32 2.53 2.10 -45.64
CA GLY A 32 3.06 3.43 -45.92
C GLY A 32 1.95 4.27 -46.57
N ASN A 33 1.41 5.27 -45.88
CA ASN A 33 0.83 6.50 -46.43
C ASN A 33 0.28 7.41 -45.32
N ALA A 34 1.03 8.45 -44.97
CA ALA A 34 0.53 9.61 -44.24
C ALA A 34 0.36 10.76 -45.25
N GLY A 35 -0.90 11.17 -45.47
CA GLY A 35 -1.28 12.25 -46.37
C GLY A 35 -1.74 13.48 -45.57
N ALA A 36 -1.00 14.57 -45.79
CA ALA A 36 -1.30 16.00 -45.70
C ALA A 36 -2.59 16.49 -45.01
N ALA A 37 -2.35 17.47 -44.11
CA ALA A 37 -3.31 18.42 -43.59
C ALA A 37 -3.92 19.33 -44.68
N ALA A 38 -5.23 19.58 -44.58
CA ALA A 38 -5.87 20.73 -45.22
C ALA A 38 -7.01 21.27 -44.35
N ASN A 39 -6.95 22.57 -44.09
CA ASN A 39 -7.98 23.41 -43.49
C ASN A 39 -9.32 23.32 -44.23
N ALA A 40 -10.44 23.21 -43.50
CA ALA A 40 -11.75 23.65 -43.99
C ALA A 40 -12.71 23.98 -42.82
N GLY A 41 -13.02 25.28 -42.71
CA GLY A 41 -14.40 25.79 -42.58
C GLY A 41 -15.19 25.45 -41.32
N SER A 42 -15.19 26.39 -40.37
CA SER A 42 -16.22 26.48 -39.33
C SER A 42 -17.60 26.73 -39.96
N THR A 43 -18.53 25.78 -39.79
CA THR A 43 -19.96 26.08 -39.83
C THR A 43 -20.61 25.42 -38.62
N GLY A 44 -21.27 26.26 -37.82
CA GLY A 44 -21.88 25.86 -36.57
C GLY A 44 -23.13 25.02 -36.79
N THR A 45 -23.18 23.90 -36.09
CA THR A 45 -24.40 23.17 -35.80
C THR A 45 -24.40 22.88 -34.31
N THR A 46 -25.22 23.61 -33.57
CA THR A 46 -25.58 23.29 -32.20
C THR A 46 -26.34 21.98 -32.18
N THR A 47 -25.62 20.88 -31.97
CA THR A 47 -26.19 19.63 -31.48
C THR A 47 -26.25 19.71 -29.97
N THR A 48 -27.45 19.93 -29.43
CA THR A 48 -27.76 19.59 -28.03
C THR A 48 -27.43 18.11 -27.83
N ALA A 49 -26.30 17.84 -27.18
CA ALA A 49 -25.94 16.50 -26.75
C ALA A 49 -26.98 16.06 -25.72
N ALA A 50 -27.75 15.03 -26.09
CA ALA A 50 -28.58 14.32 -25.13
C ALA A 50 -27.66 13.79 -24.02
N ALA A 51 -28.07 13.99 -22.77
CA ALA A 51 -27.43 13.35 -21.63
C ALA A 51 -27.33 11.84 -21.92
N PRO A 52 -26.19 11.19 -21.60
CA PRO A 52 -26.10 9.74 -21.74
C PRO A 52 -27.24 9.14 -20.90
N ALA A 53 -28.06 8.33 -21.56
CA ALA A 53 -29.11 7.59 -20.89
C ALA A 53 -28.47 6.79 -19.76
N GLU A 54 -29.03 6.91 -18.55
CA GLU A 54 -28.77 5.99 -17.45
C GLU A 54 -28.84 4.56 -18.01
N PRO A 55 -27.83 3.71 -17.78
CA PRO A 55 -27.94 2.33 -18.18
C PRO A 55 -29.17 1.76 -17.48
N ALA A 56 -30.13 1.28 -18.29
CA ALA A 56 -31.29 0.57 -17.80
C ALA A 56 -30.82 -0.49 -16.81
N ALA A 57 -31.51 -0.61 -15.67
CA ALA A 57 -31.29 -1.63 -14.65
C ALA A 57 -31.53 -3.03 -15.24
N GLY A 58 -30.59 -3.50 -16.06
CA GLY A 58 -30.47 -4.87 -16.47
C GLY A 58 -30.14 -5.68 -15.22
N THR A 59 -30.79 -6.82 -15.07
CA THR A 59 -30.54 -7.81 -14.01
C THR A 59 -29.04 -7.88 -13.73
N SER A 60 -28.60 -7.34 -12.60
CA SER A 60 -27.17 -7.28 -12.27
C SER A 60 -26.62 -8.70 -12.30
N ASN A 61 -25.58 -8.95 -13.09
CA ASN A 61 -24.91 -10.24 -13.09
C ASN A 61 -24.46 -10.53 -11.65
N THR A 62 -25.10 -11.49 -11.00
CA THR A 62 -24.87 -11.81 -9.58
C THR A 62 -23.46 -12.33 -9.34
N ASN A 63 -22.79 -12.84 -10.37
CA ASN A 63 -21.40 -13.27 -10.26
C ASN A 63 -20.41 -12.11 -10.41
N LEU A 64 -20.86 -10.97 -10.95
CA LEU A 64 -20.05 -9.74 -11.03
C LEU A 64 -20.32 -8.80 -9.85
N TYR A 65 -21.55 -8.85 -9.31
CA TYR A 65 -22.00 -8.04 -8.17
C TYR A 65 -22.72 -8.93 -7.14
N PRO A 66 -21.98 -9.76 -6.40
CA PRO A 66 -22.56 -10.72 -5.45
C PRO A 66 -23.40 -10.06 -4.34
N PHE A 67 -23.06 -8.81 -3.98
CA PHE A 67 -23.76 -8.03 -2.95
C PHE A 67 -24.68 -6.94 -3.54
N GLY A 68 -25.03 -7.08 -4.82
CA GLY A 68 -25.80 -6.11 -5.60
C GLY A 68 -24.92 -5.05 -6.26
N ALA A 69 -25.37 -4.51 -7.39
CA ALA A 69 -24.60 -3.52 -8.14
C ALA A 69 -24.46 -2.20 -7.35
N PRO A 70 -23.32 -1.48 -7.48
CA PRO A 70 -23.19 -0.10 -7.02
C PRO A 70 -24.31 0.77 -7.61
N SER A 71 -24.79 1.74 -6.84
CA SER A 71 -25.90 2.61 -7.23
C SER A 71 -25.67 4.05 -6.82
N GLY A 72 -26.29 4.99 -7.55
CA GLY A 72 -26.13 6.43 -7.32
C GLY A 72 -25.20 7.09 -8.34
N GLY A 73 -24.77 8.31 -8.05
CA GLY A 73 -23.88 9.08 -8.92
C GLY A 73 -22.40 8.78 -8.69
N VAL A 74 -21.54 9.56 -9.36
CA VAL A 74 -20.08 9.51 -9.17
C VAL A 74 -19.72 9.88 -7.72
N SER A 75 -19.16 8.91 -6.98
CA SER A 75 -18.79 9.06 -5.56
C SER A 75 -17.50 9.85 -5.35
N VAL A 76 -16.47 9.62 -6.17
CA VAL A 76 -15.18 10.31 -6.08
C VAL A 76 -15.04 11.27 -7.26
N LYS A 77 -14.89 12.57 -6.98
CA LYS A 77 -14.72 13.60 -8.01
C LYS A 77 -13.33 14.19 -7.89
N VAL A 78 -12.53 14.04 -8.95
CA VAL A 78 -11.19 14.60 -9.01
C VAL A 78 -11.25 15.99 -9.66
N PRO A 79 -11.04 17.09 -8.91
CA PRO A 79 -10.90 18.41 -9.50
C PRO A 79 -9.55 18.55 -10.20
N PRO A 80 -9.44 19.43 -11.21
CA PRO A 80 -8.14 19.76 -11.80
C PRO A 80 -7.18 20.31 -10.73
N PRO A 81 -5.86 20.12 -10.89
CA PRO A 81 -4.88 20.70 -9.97
C PRO A 81 -5.06 22.21 -9.84
N PRO A 82 -4.97 22.77 -8.61
CA PRO A 82 -4.87 24.21 -8.43
C PRO A 82 -3.69 24.74 -9.24
N THR A 83 -3.85 25.90 -9.87
CA THR A 83 -2.82 26.62 -10.66
C THR A 83 -2.48 26.07 -12.05
N GLU A 84 -3.03 24.91 -12.45
CA GLU A 84 -2.89 24.41 -13.82
C GLU A 84 -4.04 24.91 -14.73
N PRO A 85 -3.76 25.47 -15.93
CA PRO A 85 -4.80 25.92 -16.86
C PRO A 85 -5.40 24.73 -17.63
N THR A 86 -5.89 23.71 -16.91
CA THR A 86 -6.49 22.50 -17.47
C THR A 86 -7.92 22.31 -16.98
N LEU A 87 -8.79 21.86 -17.88
CA LEU A 87 -10.15 21.38 -17.55
C LEU A 87 -10.19 19.85 -17.38
N SER A 88 -9.07 19.17 -17.62
CA SER A 88 -8.91 17.73 -17.40
C SER A 88 -8.32 17.50 -16.01
N PRO A 89 -8.80 16.50 -15.26
CA PRO A 89 -8.14 16.11 -14.01
C PRO A 89 -6.77 15.52 -14.37
N THR A 90 -5.72 16.33 -14.32
CA THR A 90 -4.33 15.87 -14.46
C THR A 90 -3.82 15.48 -13.08
N TYR A 91 -3.94 14.21 -12.72
CA TYR A 91 -3.52 13.70 -11.41
C TYR A 91 -2.42 12.63 -11.50
N THR A 92 -1.89 12.41 -12.70
CA THR A 92 -0.74 11.53 -12.97
C THR A 92 0.37 12.31 -13.68
N THR A 93 1.61 11.88 -13.46
CA THR A 93 2.82 12.36 -14.14
C THR A 93 3.60 11.17 -14.68
N LYS A 94 4.87 11.37 -15.09
CA LYS A 94 5.71 10.31 -15.65
C LYS A 94 6.01 9.21 -14.63
N THR A 95 6.24 9.59 -13.37
CA THR A 95 6.64 8.67 -12.28
C THR A 95 5.72 8.77 -11.06
N THR A 96 4.62 9.51 -11.15
CA THR A 96 3.66 9.62 -10.04
C THR A 96 2.21 9.40 -10.50
N THR A 97 1.42 8.78 -9.63
CA THR A 97 -0.04 8.68 -9.79
C THR A 97 -0.67 9.11 -8.48
N ARG A 98 -1.58 10.07 -8.53
CA ARG A 98 -2.35 10.43 -7.36
C ARG A 98 -3.59 9.55 -7.24
N LEU A 99 -3.76 8.97 -6.06
CA LEU A 99 -4.99 8.31 -5.63
C LEU A 99 -5.79 9.33 -4.82
N TYR A 100 -6.62 10.09 -5.54
CA TYR A 100 -7.30 11.28 -5.02
C TYR A 100 -8.50 10.89 -4.14
N GLY A 101 -8.64 11.54 -2.99
CA GLY A 101 -9.88 11.58 -2.24
C GLY A 101 -9.94 12.85 -1.40
N ALA A 102 -11.13 13.44 -1.24
CA ALA A 102 -11.29 14.66 -0.45
C ALA A 102 -11.43 14.38 1.06
N ASN A 103 -11.57 13.11 1.44
CA ASN A 103 -11.78 12.65 2.80
C ASN A 103 -11.36 11.16 2.91
N PRO A 104 -11.26 10.60 4.14
CA PRO A 104 -10.83 9.22 4.36
C PRO A 104 -11.59 8.18 3.56
N TYR A 105 -12.90 8.36 3.39
CA TYR A 105 -13.75 7.42 2.67
C TYR A 105 -13.40 7.36 1.18
N GLU A 106 -13.25 8.51 0.54
CA GLU A 106 -12.88 8.60 -0.87
C GLU A 106 -11.44 8.15 -1.13
N GLU A 107 -10.50 8.46 -0.22
CA GLU A 107 -9.11 8.01 -0.32
C GLU A 107 -9.02 6.48 -0.31
N ALA A 108 -9.71 5.83 0.62
CA ALA A 108 -9.75 4.37 0.70
C ALA A 108 -10.35 3.74 -0.56
N VAL A 109 -11.45 4.30 -1.08
CA VAL A 109 -12.07 3.85 -2.34
C VAL A 109 -11.12 4.01 -3.52
N SER A 110 -10.40 5.13 -3.62
CA SER A 110 -9.43 5.35 -4.70
C SER A 110 -8.26 4.37 -4.64
N VAL A 111 -7.80 4.00 -3.44
CA VAL A 111 -6.78 2.94 -3.29
C VAL A 111 -7.32 1.58 -3.71
N THR A 112 -8.51 1.19 -3.25
CA THR A 112 -9.07 -0.13 -3.58
C THR A 112 -9.40 -0.26 -5.07
N GLN A 113 -9.84 0.82 -5.72
CA GLN A 113 -10.07 0.82 -7.18
C GLN A 113 -8.80 0.75 -8.00
N HIS A 114 -7.68 1.27 -7.48
CA HIS A 114 -6.37 1.14 -8.12
C HIS A 114 -5.84 -0.29 -8.06
N ILE A 115 -6.05 -0.97 -6.92
CA ILE A 115 -5.48 -2.30 -6.67
C ILE A 115 -6.36 -3.42 -7.22
N TRP A 116 -7.69 -3.34 -7.01
CA TRP A 116 -8.64 -4.39 -7.39
C TRP A 116 -9.62 -3.87 -8.45
N PRO A 117 -9.39 -4.17 -9.75
CA PRO A 117 -10.29 -3.75 -10.82
C PRO A 117 -11.71 -4.30 -10.67
N ALA A 118 -11.87 -5.50 -10.10
CA ALA A 118 -13.15 -6.17 -9.84
C ALA A 118 -14.01 -6.30 -11.12
N VAL A 119 -13.39 -6.65 -12.24
CA VAL A 119 -14.03 -6.77 -13.56
C VAL A 119 -14.32 -8.23 -13.95
N VAL A 120 -13.74 -9.19 -13.24
CA VAL A 120 -13.87 -10.62 -13.50
C VAL A 120 -15.04 -11.19 -12.67
N PRO A 121 -16.01 -11.90 -13.29
CA PRO A 121 -17.06 -12.60 -12.54
C PRO A 121 -16.53 -13.80 -11.74
N LEU A 122 -17.09 -14.06 -10.56
CA LEU A 122 -16.69 -15.14 -9.63
C LEU A 122 -16.71 -16.57 -10.21
N ASN A 123 -17.37 -16.80 -11.34
CA ASN A 123 -17.45 -18.11 -11.98
C ASN A 123 -16.65 -18.18 -13.30
N ASN A 124 -15.76 -17.21 -13.54
CA ASN A 124 -14.95 -17.17 -14.75
C ASN A 124 -13.90 -18.30 -14.71
N PRO A 125 -13.81 -19.17 -15.74
CA PRO A 125 -12.81 -20.24 -15.78
C PRO A 125 -11.34 -19.77 -15.78
N ALA A 126 -11.09 -18.50 -16.10
CA ALA A 126 -9.77 -17.88 -16.04
C ALA A 126 -9.48 -17.21 -14.70
N GLU A 127 -10.47 -17.14 -13.80
CA GLU A 127 -10.25 -16.70 -12.42
C GLU A 127 -9.49 -17.81 -11.69
N ASN A 128 -8.34 -17.45 -11.15
CA ASN A 128 -7.56 -18.27 -10.26
C ASN A 128 -7.45 -17.53 -8.94
N ASN A 129 -7.76 -18.20 -7.83
CA ASN A 129 -7.66 -17.62 -6.48
C ASN A 129 -6.24 -17.14 -6.09
N ASN A 130 -5.23 -17.24 -6.96
CA ASN A 130 -3.87 -16.78 -6.72
C ASN A 130 -3.51 -15.46 -7.46
N ASP A 131 -4.38 -14.94 -8.32
CA ASP A 131 -4.24 -13.62 -8.97
C ASP A 131 -5.54 -12.83 -8.77
N PRO A 132 -5.76 -12.31 -7.54
CA PRO A 132 -7.06 -11.80 -7.15
C PRO A 132 -7.38 -10.47 -7.84
N ASP A 133 -8.30 -10.49 -8.81
CA ASP A 133 -8.98 -9.29 -9.34
C ASP A 133 -9.86 -8.60 -8.28
N ARG A 134 -10.18 -9.32 -7.19
CA ARG A 134 -11.02 -8.91 -6.07
C ARG A 134 -10.38 -9.32 -4.74
N PRO A 135 -10.55 -8.55 -3.66
CA PRO A 135 -10.06 -8.96 -2.35
C PRO A 135 -10.84 -10.19 -1.84
N TRP A 136 -10.26 -10.96 -0.90
CA TRP A 136 -11.01 -12.05 -0.26
C TRP A 136 -11.84 -11.60 0.95
N GLY A 137 -11.62 -10.39 1.43
CA GLY A 137 -12.49 -9.76 2.43
C GLY A 137 -12.26 -8.26 2.50
N VAL A 138 -12.74 -7.61 3.55
CA VAL A 138 -12.47 -6.20 3.83
C VAL A 138 -12.29 -5.98 5.33
N THR A 139 -11.48 -5.00 5.69
CA THR A 139 -11.33 -4.57 7.09
C THR A 139 -11.97 -3.20 7.26
N LEU A 140 -12.95 -3.11 8.15
CA LEU A 140 -13.72 -1.89 8.42
C LEU A 140 -13.28 -1.26 9.74
N VAL A 141 -12.95 0.02 9.67
CA VAL A 141 -12.54 0.85 10.81
C VAL A 141 -13.23 2.21 10.76
N THR A 142 -13.22 2.98 11.85
CA THR A 142 -13.69 4.37 11.84
C THR A 142 -12.52 5.34 11.62
N PRO A 143 -12.74 6.51 10.99
CA PRO A 143 -11.65 7.43 10.63
C PRO A 143 -11.24 8.40 11.76
N ASP A 144 -11.71 8.18 12.98
CA ASP A 144 -11.50 9.07 14.14
C ASP A 144 -10.51 8.53 15.18
N ASP A 145 -10.11 7.26 15.08
CA ASP A 145 -9.16 6.62 15.99
C ASP A 145 -7.94 6.04 15.23
N PRO A 146 -6.79 6.76 15.22
CA PRO A 146 -5.59 6.30 14.53
C PRO A 146 -5.02 5.01 15.15
N LEU A 147 -5.12 4.82 16.46
CA LEU A 147 -4.56 3.63 17.11
C LEU A 147 -5.34 2.39 16.69
N THR A 148 -6.67 2.46 16.68
CA THR A 148 -7.53 1.37 16.20
C THR A 148 -7.25 1.05 14.73
N ALA A 149 -7.19 2.07 13.87
CA ALA A 149 -6.99 1.87 12.44
C ALA A 149 -5.61 1.30 12.09
N ILE A 150 -4.53 1.81 12.72
CA ILE A 150 -3.17 1.26 12.58
C ILE A 150 -3.12 -0.17 13.09
N THR A 151 -3.82 -0.47 14.19
CA THR A 151 -3.88 -1.84 14.76
C THR A 151 -4.53 -2.85 13.81
N ALA A 152 -5.40 -2.40 12.91
CA ALA A 152 -6.11 -3.26 11.98
C ALA A 152 -5.29 -3.67 10.75
N THR A 153 -4.20 -2.95 10.42
CA THR A 153 -3.43 -3.18 9.18
C THR A 153 -2.77 -4.56 9.03
N PRO A 154 -2.42 -5.30 10.11
CA PRO A 154 -1.94 -6.68 9.97
C PRO A 154 -2.97 -7.63 9.34
N LEU A 155 -4.27 -7.28 9.29
CA LEU A 155 -5.31 -8.13 8.69
C LEU A 155 -5.40 -8.00 7.15
N ILE A 156 -4.56 -7.16 6.53
CA ILE A 156 -4.65 -6.84 5.09
C ILE A 156 -4.17 -8.01 4.22
N HIS A 157 -2.87 -8.22 4.01
CA HIS A 157 -2.40 -9.20 3.01
C HIS A 157 -2.39 -10.63 3.52
N PHE A 158 -1.49 -10.93 4.46
CA PHE A 158 -1.56 -12.15 5.22
C PHE A 158 -2.56 -11.87 6.33
N PRO A 159 -3.71 -12.54 6.40
CA PRO A 159 -3.94 -13.82 5.77
C PRO A 159 -4.65 -13.78 4.42
N ASP A 160 -5.49 -12.77 4.12
CA ASP A 160 -6.50 -12.91 3.06
C ASP A 160 -6.88 -11.64 2.26
N ASP A 161 -5.90 -10.82 1.85
CA ASP A 161 -6.10 -9.64 0.97
C ASP A 161 -7.36 -8.80 1.28
N ALA A 162 -7.46 -8.31 2.52
CA ALA A 162 -8.60 -7.56 3.04
C ALA A 162 -8.29 -6.06 3.25
N PRO A 163 -8.48 -5.19 2.24
CA PRO A 163 -8.15 -3.77 2.34
C PRO A 163 -8.94 -3.05 3.44
N ILE A 164 -8.42 -1.90 3.86
CA ILE A 164 -9.10 -1.02 4.81
C ILE A 164 -10.12 -0.16 4.06
N LEU A 165 -11.36 -0.15 4.55
CA LEU A 165 -12.38 0.84 4.21
C LEU A 165 -12.91 1.50 5.48
N TYR A 166 -13.33 2.75 5.37
CA TYR A 166 -13.85 3.50 6.50
C TYR A 166 -15.37 3.46 6.61
N VAL A 167 -15.85 3.33 7.84
CA VAL A 167 -17.27 3.46 8.21
C VAL A 167 -17.45 4.59 9.23
N THR A 168 -18.69 4.95 9.53
CA THR A 168 -19.01 5.89 10.62
C THR A 168 -19.33 5.13 11.91
N SER A 169 -19.37 5.85 13.03
CA SER A 169 -19.87 5.33 14.30
C SER A 169 -21.36 4.94 14.28
N SER A 170 -22.08 5.24 13.19
CA SER A 170 -23.51 5.00 13.04
C SER A 170 -23.89 4.13 11.84
N GLY A 171 -22.94 3.72 11.00
CA GLY A 171 -23.24 3.00 9.76
C GLY A 171 -22.20 3.21 8.65
N ILE A 172 -22.46 2.56 7.52
CA ILE A 172 -21.64 2.60 6.31
C ILE A 172 -22.13 3.75 5.42
N PRO A 173 -21.27 4.73 5.08
CA PRO A 173 -21.64 5.79 4.13
C PRO A 173 -21.75 5.23 2.71
N ASP A 174 -22.54 5.88 1.86
CA ASP A 174 -22.86 5.38 0.51
C ASP A 174 -21.62 5.10 -0.35
N VAL A 175 -20.58 5.95 -0.25
CA VAL A 175 -19.30 5.74 -0.97
C VAL A 175 -18.64 4.42 -0.60
N THR A 176 -18.58 4.10 0.70
CA THR A 176 -18.03 2.83 1.19
C THR A 176 -18.95 1.66 0.83
N LEU A 177 -20.27 1.81 1.00
CA LEU A 177 -21.23 0.75 0.69
C LEU A 177 -21.20 0.35 -0.79
N ASN A 178 -21.07 1.34 -1.68
CA ASN A 178 -20.92 1.11 -3.10
C ASN A 178 -19.58 0.46 -3.45
N GLU A 179 -18.50 0.79 -2.72
CA GLU A 179 -17.22 0.13 -2.92
C GLU A 179 -17.23 -1.33 -2.45
N LEU A 180 -17.87 -1.64 -1.30
CA LEU A 180 -18.08 -3.02 -0.86
C LEU A 180 -18.80 -3.85 -1.94
N LYS A 181 -19.85 -3.27 -2.53
CA LYS A 181 -20.60 -3.89 -3.63
C LYS A 181 -19.77 -4.07 -4.91
N ARG A 182 -18.92 -3.09 -5.25
CA ARG A 182 -18.06 -3.12 -6.43
C ARG A 182 -16.97 -4.19 -6.26
N LEU A 183 -16.25 -4.13 -5.14
CA LEU A 183 -15.19 -5.09 -4.80
C LEU A 183 -15.74 -6.50 -4.82
N GLY A 184 -16.94 -6.71 -4.26
CA GLY A 184 -17.62 -8.00 -4.31
C GLY A 184 -16.69 -9.12 -3.88
N ASP A 185 -16.13 -9.01 -2.67
CA ASP A 185 -15.12 -9.90 -2.16
C ASP A 185 -15.54 -11.38 -2.25
N THR A 186 -14.55 -12.26 -2.27
CA THR A 186 -14.78 -13.69 -2.48
C THR A 186 -15.01 -14.46 -1.18
N GLY A 187 -14.90 -13.80 -0.02
CA GLY A 187 -14.91 -14.41 1.30
C GLY A 187 -13.60 -15.13 1.66
N ILE A 188 -13.23 -15.03 2.94
CA ILE A 188 -12.04 -15.63 3.50
C ILE A 188 -12.25 -17.13 3.73
N SER A 189 -11.86 -17.95 2.74
CA SER A 189 -12.16 -19.39 2.71
C SER A 189 -11.66 -20.16 3.94
N ARG A 190 -10.44 -19.85 4.42
CA ARG A 190 -9.83 -20.49 5.59
C ARG A 190 -10.45 -20.04 6.92
N PHE A 191 -11.30 -19.02 6.89
CA PHE A 191 -11.99 -18.46 8.05
C PHE A 191 -13.49 -18.37 7.80
N ASN A 192 -14.11 -19.50 7.45
CA ASN A 192 -15.57 -19.67 7.31
C ASN A 192 -16.23 -18.80 6.22
N ASN A 193 -15.46 -18.36 5.23
CA ASN A 193 -15.89 -17.39 4.21
C ASN A 193 -16.45 -16.12 4.88
N VAL A 194 -15.70 -15.57 5.84
CA VAL A 194 -15.97 -14.24 6.39
C VAL A 194 -15.61 -13.21 5.34
N ASP A 195 -16.48 -12.23 5.13
CA ASP A 195 -16.30 -11.19 4.10
C ASP A 195 -15.74 -9.89 4.72
N ALA A 196 -16.03 -9.62 6.01
CA ALA A 196 -15.60 -8.40 6.67
C ALA A 196 -15.10 -8.58 8.12
N PHE A 197 -14.01 -7.88 8.47
CA PHE A 197 -13.61 -7.64 9.85
C PHE A 197 -14.09 -6.26 10.30
N LEU A 198 -14.80 -6.17 11.43
CA LEU A 198 -15.22 -4.90 12.03
C LEU A 198 -14.34 -4.66 13.25
N VAL A 199 -13.42 -3.71 13.16
CA VAL A 199 -12.42 -3.47 14.20
C VAL A 199 -12.78 -2.24 15.04
N GLY A 200 -12.74 -2.39 16.36
CA GLY A 200 -13.05 -1.32 17.30
C GLY A 200 -14.46 -0.75 17.12
N ALA A 201 -14.60 0.57 16.98
CA ALA A 201 -15.89 1.26 16.88
C ALA A 201 -16.68 0.95 15.59
N ALA A 202 -16.06 0.32 14.59
CA ALA A 202 -16.78 -0.18 13.42
C ALA A 202 -17.76 -1.31 13.77
N ALA A 203 -17.54 -2.02 14.89
CA ALA A 203 -18.47 -3.01 15.45
C ALA A 203 -19.68 -2.32 16.11
N ASN A 204 -20.52 -1.69 15.30
CA ASN A 204 -21.74 -1.03 15.73
C ASN A 204 -22.96 -1.51 14.94
N SER A 205 -24.14 -1.41 15.57
CA SER A 205 -25.39 -1.94 15.01
C SER A 205 -25.76 -1.38 13.63
N GLY A 206 -25.39 -0.13 13.32
CA GLY A 206 -25.66 0.47 12.01
C GLY A 206 -24.89 -0.24 10.90
N VAL A 207 -23.58 -0.41 11.10
CA VAL A 207 -22.70 -1.12 10.17
C VAL A 207 -23.15 -2.58 10.03
N GLU A 208 -23.35 -3.27 11.15
CA GLU A 208 -23.77 -4.68 11.17
C GLU A 208 -25.08 -4.93 10.41
N ASN A 209 -26.08 -4.06 10.60
CA ASN A 209 -27.37 -4.18 9.93
C ASN A 209 -27.23 -3.95 8.41
N GLN A 210 -26.41 -2.99 7.99
CA GLN A 210 -26.17 -2.73 6.57
C GLN A 210 -25.42 -3.89 5.89
N LEU A 211 -24.39 -4.47 6.53
CA LEU A 211 -23.70 -5.66 6.00
C LEU A 211 -24.64 -6.85 5.83
N LYS A 212 -25.44 -7.16 6.87
CA LYS A 212 -26.46 -8.23 6.81
C LYS A 212 -27.45 -7.99 5.67
N SER A 213 -27.86 -6.75 5.44
CA SER A 213 -28.85 -6.40 4.42
C SER A 213 -28.38 -6.68 2.99
N ILE A 214 -27.05 -6.66 2.76
CA ILE A 214 -26.44 -6.97 1.45
C ILE A 214 -25.82 -8.37 1.38
N GLY A 215 -25.94 -9.16 2.45
CA GLY A 215 -25.52 -10.56 2.49
C GLY A 215 -24.06 -10.81 2.91
N LEU A 216 -23.34 -9.78 3.39
CA LEU A 216 -21.97 -9.93 3.87
C LEU A 216 -21.92 -10.57 5.27
N LYS A 217 -21.06 -11.58 5.42
CA LYS A 217 -20.69 -12.19 6.70
C LYS A 217 -19.55 -11.41 7.32
N TYR A 218 -19.60 -11.22 8.63
CA TYR A 218 -18.58 -10.46 9.32
C TYR A 218 -18.20 -11.06 10.66
N VAL A 219 -17.02 -10.67 11.13
CA VAL A 219 -16.52 -10.91 12.48
C VAL A 219 -16.09 -9.60 13.10
N THR A 220 -16.39 -9.41 14.38
CA THR A 220 -15.99 -8.23 15.14
C THR A 220 -14.72 -8.50 15.95
N VAL A 221 -13.80 -7.55 15.99
CA VAL A 221 -12.63 -7.57 16.88
C VAL A 221 -12.60 -6.28 17.68
N THR A 222 -12.73 -6.38 18.99
CA THR A 222 -12.83 -5.22 19.88
C THR A 222 -11.87 -5.36 21.05
N GLY A 223 -11.59 -4.25 21.72
CA GLY A 223 -10.78 -4.18 22.93
C GLY A 223 -11.21 -2.98 23.76
N GLY A 224 -11.03 -3.04 25.09
CA GLY A 224 -11.36 -1.91 25.98
C GLY A 224 -10.42 -0.72 25.85
N ASP A 225 -9.22 -0.95 25.30
CA ASP A 225 -8.18 0.04 25.02
C ASP A 225 -7.30 -0.44 23.84
N ALA A 226 -6.40 0.41 23.36
CA ALA A 226 -5.54 0.12 22.21
C ALA A 226 -4.64 -1.12 22.41
N PRO A 227 -3.97 -1.33 23.56
CA PRO A 227 -3.20 -2.56 23.80
C PRO A 227 -4.06 -3.82 23.79
N THR A 228 -5.25 -3.79 24.39
CA THR A 228 -6.18 -4.94 24.40
C THR A 228 -6.69 -5.23 22.99
N LEU A 229 -7.01 -4.20 22.21
CA LEU A 229 -7.40 -4.36 20.82
C LEU A 229 -6.26 -4.98 20.01
N ALA A 230 -5.03 -4.50 20.16
CA ALA A 230 -3.86 -5.03 19.47
C ALA A 230 -3.59 -6.49 19.81
N ASP A 231 -3.72 -6.87 21.07
CA ASP A 231 -3.63 -8.28 21.48
C ASP A 231 -4.72 -9.16 20.84
N ASN A 232 -5.95 -8.64 20.75
CA ASN A 232 -7.06 -9.37 20.13
C ASN A 232 -6.94 -9.46 18.60
N VAL A 233 -6.44 -8.43 17.94
CA VAL A 233 -6.10 -8.48 16.51
C VAL A 233 -4.96 -9.47 16.26
N ASP A 234 -3.91 -9.46 17.08
CA ASP A 234 -2.80 -10.41 16.97
C ASP A 234 -3.25 -11.87 17.12
N LYS A 235 -4.18 -12.14 18.05
CA LYS A 235 -4.80 -13.47 18.23
C LYS A 235 -5.64 -13.88 17.03
N LEU A 236 -6.51 -12.98 16.53
CA LEU A 236 -7.31 -13.27 15.35
C LEU A 236 -6.38 -13.56 14.17
N TYR A 237 -5.43 -12.67 13.95
CA TYR A 237 -4.48 -12.77 12.86
C TYR A 237 -3.72 -14.10 12.89
N GLY A 238 -3.09 -14.43 14.02
CA GLY A 238 -2.41 -15.70 14.20
C GLY A 238 -3.33 -16.91 14.00
N SER A 239 -4.59 -16.85 14.45
CA SER A 239 -5.53 -17.97 14.26
C SER A 239 -5.91 -18.24 12.80
N ILE A 240 -5.76 -17.24 11.93
CA ILE A 240 -6.07 -17.36 10.50
C ILE A 240 -4.81 -17.66 9.69
N GLU A 241 -3.72 -16.94 9.95
CA GLU A 241 -2.47 -17.03 9.19
C GLU A 241 -1.67 -18.30 9.53
N ASP A 242 -1.50 -18.59 10.82
CA ASP A 242 -0.79 -19.77 11.31
C ASP A 242 -1.53 -20.39 12.53
N PRO A 243 -2.60 -21.17 12.27
CA PRO A 243 -3.40 -21.79 13.32
C PRO A 243 -2.62 -22.80 14.19
N ASP A 244 -1.47 -23.30 13.71
CA ASP A 244 -0.66 -24.27 14.46
C ASP A 244 0.08 -23.59 15.62
N THR A 245 0.57 -22.37 15.40
CA THR A 245 1.29 -21.60 16.44
C THR A 245 0.42 -20.55 17.12
N GLY A 246 -0.66 -20.10 16.47
CA GLY A 246 -1.54 -19.04 16.96
C GLY A 246 -0.89 -17.67 17.00
N VAL A 247 0.21 -17.48 16.27
CA VAL A 247 0.92 -16.20 16.09
C VAL A 247 1.31 -16.04 14.62
N PRO A 248 1.21 -14.83 14.05
CA PRO A 248 1.59 -14.64 12.66
C PRO A 248 3.09 -14.92 12.46
N THR A 249 3.44 -15.70 11.44
CA THR A 249 4.83 -16.16 11.27
C THR A 249 5.39 -16.07 9.85
N MET A 250 6.53 -15.41 9.76
CA MET A 250 7.63 -15.69 8.84
C MET A 250 8.89 -15.85 9.70
N PRO A 251 10.07 -16.25 9.17
CA PRO A 251 11.23 -16.47 10.02
C PRO A 251 11.50 -15.26 10.95
N GLY A 252 11.33 -15.45 12.26
CA GLY A 252 11.65 -14.43 13.28
C GLY A 252 10.53 -13.96 14.21
N TYR A 253 9.27 -14.41 14.07
CA TYR A 253 8.14 -14.01 14.94
C TYR A 253 8.08 -12.49 15.20
N ASN A 254 8.18 -11.72 14.11
CA ASN A 254 8.42 -10.28 14.17
C ASN A 254 7.24 -9.53 14.80
N THR A 255 7.55 -8.45 15.52
CA THR A 255 6.56 -7.53 16.08
C THR A 255 7.05 -6.09 15.92
N ALA A 256 6.21 -5.22 15.35
CA ALA A 256 6.40 -3.78 15.34
C ALA A 256 5.72 -3.15 16.56
N ILE A 257 6.41 -2.28 17.28
CA ILE A 257 5.91 -1.63 18.49
C ILE A 257 6.09 -0.12 18.39
N GLY A 258 5.00 0.62 18.59
CA GLY A 258 5.00 2.08 18.72
C GLY A 258 4.50 2.53 20.10
N SER A 259 4.70 3.82 20.40
CA SER A 259 4.11 4.45 21.58
C SER A 259 2.72 5.00 21.26
N MET A 260 1.79 4.85 22.21
CA MET A 260 0.44 5.41 22.11
C MET A 260 0.28 6.75 22.83
N ASP A 261 1.35 7.29 23.39
CA ASP A 261 1.31 8.56 24.11
C ASP A 261 1.28 9.75 23.14
N GLY A 262 0.27 10.62 23.30
CA GLY A 262 0.13 11.84 22.50
C GLY A 262 0.09 11.58 21.00
N LYS A 263 1.10 12.07 20.26
CA LYS A 263 1.26 11.88 18.81
C LYS A 263 2.39 10.91 18.44
N ASP A 264 2.96 10.21 19.42
CA ASP A 264 4.09 9.30 19.17
C ASP A 264 3.72 8.13 18.25
N TRP A 265 2.43 7.81 18.13
CA TRP A 265 1.93 6.81 17.18
C TRP A 265 2.27 7.13 15.72
N GLN A 266 2.53 8.40 15.38
CA GLN A 266 2.93 8.80 14.03
C GLN A 266 4.25 8.14 13.59
N TYR A 267 5.14 7.80 14.53
CA TYR A 267 6.40 7.10 14.23
C TYR A 267 6.15 5.66 13.77
N LEU A 268 5.02 5.04 14.13
CA LEU A 268 4.65 3.68 13.75
C LEU A 268 3.94 3.62 12.39
N LEU A 269 3.47 4.75 11.84
CA LEU A 269 2.77 4.78 10.55
C LEU A 269 3.51 4.02 9.43
N PRO A 270 4.84 4.13 9.26
CA PRO A 270 5.55 3.38 8.22
C PRO A 270 5.46 1.85 8.37
N ALA A 271 5.26 1.35 9.59
CA ALA A 271 5.08 -0.07 9.85
C ALA A 271 3.77 -0.60 9.26
N THR A 272 2.72 0.23 9.09
CA THR A 272 1.43 -0.18 8.52
C THR A 272 1.60 -0.90 7.18
N HIS A 273 2.46 -0.36 6.32
CA HIS A 273 2.75 -0.91 5.00
C HIS A 273 3.57 -2.20 5.11
N TRP A 274 4.47 -2.32 6.10
CA TRP A 274 5.20 -3.57 6.27
C TRP A 274 4.32 -4.68 6.83
N VAL A 275 3.53 -4.42 7.87
CA VAL A 275 2.66 -5.44 8.47
C VAL A 275 1.51 -5.83 7.53
N ALA A 276 1.12 -4.92 6.63
CA ALA A 276 0.21 -5.22 5.53
C ALA A 276 0.86 -6.01 4.39
N HIS A 277 2.18 -6.21 4.39
CA HIS A 277 2.91 -6.98 3.38
C HIS A 277 3.50 -8.29 3.93
N MET A 278 3.88 -8.31 5.21
CA MET A 278 4.69 -9.37 5.82
C MET A 278 4.13 -9.77 7.19
N PRO A 279 4.03 -11.07 7.53
CA PRO A 279 3.52 -11.52 8.82
C PRO A 279 4.30 -10.96 9.99
N THR A 280 3.67 -10.00 10.67
CA THR A 280 4.27 -9.19 11.72
C THR A 280 3.18 -8.75 12.69
N GLY A 281 3.36 -9.00 13.98
CA GLY A 281 2.46 -8.43 14.99
C GLY A 281 2.63 -6.91 15.10
N LEU A 282 1.57 -6.19 15.48
CA LEU A 282 1.65 -4.75 15.73
C LEU A 282 1.08 -4.47 17.12
N LEU A 283 1.90 -3.93 18.02
CA LEU A 283 1.55 -3.75 19.43
C LEU A 283 1.87 -2.33 19.92
N TRP A 284 1.32 -1.98 21.08
CA TRP A 284 1.45 -0.64 21.67
C TRP A 284 2.15 -0.66 23.04
N VAL A 285 2.87 0.41 23.34
CA VAL A 285 3.40 0.71 24.67
C VAL A 285 3.13 2.16 25.05
N HIS A 286 3.33 2.50 26.31
CA HIS A 286 3.56 3.89 26.71
C HIS A 286 5.06 4.20 26.63
N THR A 287 5.44 5.47 26.66
CA THR A 287 6.84 5.92 26.68
C THR A 287 7.65 5.26 27.79
N ASP A 288 7.04 5.10 28.97
CA ASP A 288 7.73 4.64 30.19
C ASP A 288 7.13 3.37 30.80
N SER A 289 6.19 2.69 30.14
CA SER A 289 5.65 1.42 30.63
C SER A 289 5.16 0.49 29.52
N VAL A 290 5.23 -0.82 29.78
CA VAL A 290 4.69 -1.86 28.88
C VAL A 290 3.34 -2.35 29.42
N PRO A 291 2.24 -2.16 28.69
CA PRO A 291 0.93 -2.71 29.05
C PRO A 291 0.92 -4.24 29.11
N GLN A 292 0.08 -4.81 29.98
CA GLN A 292 -0.04 -6.27 30.12
C GLN A 292 -0.47 -6.97 28.81
N PRO A 293 -1.44 -6.45 28.01
CA PRO A 293 -1.80 -7.08 26.74
C PRO A 293 -0.60 -7.24 25.77
N THR A 294 0.30 -6.25 25.74
CA THR A 294 1.53 -6.32 24.95
C THR A 294 2.48 -7.40 25.45
N ILE A 295 2.61 -7.54 26.77
CA ILE A 295 3.39 -8.64 27.38
C ILE A 295 2.81 -10.00 27.00
N ASP A 296 1.48 -10.14 27.05
CA ASP A 296 0.80 -11.40 26.76
C ASP A 296 0.96 -11.81 25.29
N ALA A 297 0.86 -10.84 24.37
CA ALA A 297 1.13 -11.06 22.95
C ALA A 297 2.57 -11.49 22.66
N LEU A 298 3.55 -10.87 23.32
CA LEU A 298 4.97 -11.25 23.16
C LEU A 298 5.26 -12.63 23.76
N LYS A 299 4.65 -12.98 24.90
CA LYS A 299 4.81 -14.30 25.52
C LYS A 299 4.28 -15.44 24.64
N ARG A 300 3.22 -15.21 23.84
CA ARG A 300 2.73 -16.22 22.88
C ARG A 300 3.78 -16.67 21.87
N ARG A 301 4.78 -15.83 21.60
CA ARG A 301 5.91 -16.10 20.69
C ARG A 301 7.07 -16.85 21.37
N GLY A 302 6.88 -17.36 22.59
CA GLY A 302 7.85 -18.23 23.28
C GLY A 302 9.20 -17.58 23.60
N GLY A 303 9.30 -16.24 23.60
CA GLY A 303 10.57 -15.53 23.78
C GLY A 303 11.47 -15.49 22.53
N MET A 304 10.95 -15.91 21.37
CA MET A 304 11.70 -16.03 20.12
C MET A 304 11.50 -14.85 19.15
N GLY A 305 10.75 -13.83 19.56
CA GLY A 305 10.38 -12.71 18.68
C GLY A 305 11.51 -11.72 18.42
N ASN A 306 11.53 -11.16 17.22
CA ASN A 306 12.19 -9.88 16.96
C ASN A 306 11.20 -8.74 17.21
N ILE A 307 11.61 -7.76 18.01
CA ILE A 307 10.79 -6.64 18.44
C ILE A 307 11.40 -5.36 17.86
N TYR A 308 10.69 -4.76 16.91
CA TYR A 308 11.08 -3.54 16.20
C TYR A 308 10.39 -2.34 16.84
N LEU A 309 11.17 -1.48 17.49
CA LEU A 309 10.68 -0.26 18.13
C LEU A 309 10.69 0.89 17.12
N PHE A 310 9.52 1.50 16.89
CA PHE A 310 9.38 2.67 16.04
C PHE A 310 9.34 3.94 16.89
N GLY A 311 10.35 4.80 16.69
CA GLY A 311 10.55 6.03 17.45
C GLY A 311 11.80 6.01 18.34
N GLY A 312 12.26 7.19 18.73
CA GLY A 312 13.46 7.39 19.53
C GLY A 312 13.28 7.09 21.02
N PRO A 313 14.33 7.29 21.85
CA PRO A 313 14.26 7.15 23.30
C PRO A 313 13.23 8.06 24.00
N LYS A 314 12.76 9.11 23.31
CA LYS A 314 11.70 10.01 23.81
C LYS A 314 10.29 9.44 23.59
N GLN A 315 10.10 8.64 22.54
CA GLN A 315 8.85 7.96 22.24
C GLN A 315 8.76 6.65 23.04
N ILE A 316 9.85 5.88 23.08
CA ILE A 316 9.94 4.60 23.78
C ILE A 316 11.26 4.55 24.55
N SER A 317 11.17 4.70 25.87
CA SER A 317 12.34 4.87 26.73
C SER A 317 13.27 3.66 26.73
N PRO A 318 14.56 3.84 27.10
CA PRO A 318 15.48 2.72 27.29
C PRO A 318 15.00 1.71 28.36
N ALA A 319 14.22 2.16 29.35
CA ALA A 319 13.63 1.30 30.36
C ALA A 319 12.57 0.36 29.77
N VAL A 320 11.69 0.89 28.92
CA VAL A 320 10.72 0.09 28.17
C VAL A 320 11.42 -0.90 27.23
N ALA A 321 12.43 -0.45 26.46
CA ALA A 321 13.21 -1.34 25.60
C ALA A 321 13.87 -2.49 26.38
N LYS A 322 14.42 -2.20 27.57
CA LYS A 322 15.01 -3.20 28.47
C LYS A 322 13.97 -4.17 29.04
N GLN A 323 12.74 -3.72 29.30
CA GLN A 323 11.66 -4.59 29.74
C GLN A 323 11.24 -5.52 28.60
N LEU A 324 11.05 -4.99 27.39
CA LEU A 324 10.67 -5.76 26.20
C LEU A 324 11.72 -6.79 25.80
N SER A 325 13.01 -6.53 26.05
CA SER A 325 14.10 -7.46 25.72
C SER A 325 14.05 -8.79 26.49
N GLN A 326 13.17 -8.91 27.50
CA GLN A 326 12.89 -10.18 28.18
C GLN A 326 12.08 -11.15 27.32
N TYR A 327 11.42 -10.65 26.27
CA TYR A 327 10.52 -11.43 25.41
C TYR A 327 11.02 -11.60 23.98
N GLY A 328 12.19 -11.03 23.64
CA GLY A 328 12.72 -11.09 22.29
C GLY A 328 13.91 -10.16 22.07
N ARG A 329 14.46 -10.19 20.87
CA ARG A 329 15.54 -9.28 20.48
C ARG A 329 14.95 -7.91 20.11
N ILE A 330 15.52 -6.86 20.69
CA ILE A 330 15.15 -5.48 20.34
C ILE A 330 15.97 -4.99 19.15
N VAL A 331 15.29 -4.38 18.18
CA VAL A 331 15.87 -3.53 17.14
C VAL A 331 15.11 -2.20 17.19
N ARG A 332 15.82 -1.08 17.22
CA ARG A 332 15.18 0.23 17.11
C ARG A 332 15.26 0.69 15.66
N VAL A 333 14.11 1.06 15.10
CA VAL A 333 14.01 1.73 13.80
C VAL A 333 14.26 3.20 14.06
N THR A 334 15.48 3.64 13.78
CA THR A 334 15.97 5.01 13.99
C THR A 334 16.65 5.49 12.72
N ASN A 335 16.72 6.81 12.55
CA ASN A 335 17.46 7.45 11.46
C ASN A 335 18.99 7.48 11.71
N ASP A 336 19.48 6.88 12.81
CA ASP A 336 20.91 6.73 13.11
C ASP A 336 21.62 5.83 12.09
N ASP A 337 21.92 6.37 10.91
CA ASP A 337 22.84 5.75 9.95
C ASP A 337 24.29 5.95 10.45
N PRO A 338 25.04 4.88 10.78
CA PRO A 338 26.43 5.00 11.20
C PRO A 338 27.36 5.55 10.09
N VAL A 339 26.91 5.64 8.83
CA VAL A 339 27.73 6.01 7.67
C VAL A 339 27.66 7.51 7.33
N ALA A 340 26.72 8.29 7.91
CA ALA A 340 26.50 9.70 7.54
C ALA A 340 26.44 10.70 8.72
N PHE A 341 27.62 11.09 9.23
CA PHE A 341 27.95 12.37 9.91
C PHE A 341 27.40 12.74 11.33
N ASN A 342 28.36 12.96 12.26
CA ASN A 342 28.57 14.05 13.24
C ASN A 342 27.45 14.68 14.11
N ALA A 343 26.19 14.28 14.03
CA ALA A 343 25.17 14.63 15.02
C ALA A 343 24.07 13.54 15.05
N PRO A 344 23.46 13.23 16.22
CA PRO A 344 22.31 12.34 16.26
C PRO A 344 21.19 12.95 15.38
N PRO A 345 20.71 12.24 14.35
CA PRO A 345 19.61 12.70 13.51
C PRO A 345 18.38 13.06 14.34
N VAL A 346 17.58 13.99 13.80
CA VAL A 346 16.31 14.36 14.43
C VAL A 346 15.33 13.20 14.26
N ASP A 347 14.93 12.59 15.37
CA ASP A 347 13.85 11.61 15.41
C ASP A 347 12.51 12.31 15.08
N SER A 348 12.05 12.15 13.85
CA SER A 348 10.73 12.58 13.36
C SER A 348 10.04 11.44 12.63
N PRO A 349 8.69 11.43 12.51
CA PRO A 349 7.97 10.43 11.73
C PRO A 349 8.50 10.28 10.28
N GLU A 350 8.83 11.39 9.62
CA GLU A 350 9.37 11.41 8.25
C GLU A 350 10.76 10.80 8.18
N ALA A 351 11.64 11.14 9.13
CA ALA A 351 12.96 10.53 9.25
C ALA A 351 12.85 9.03 9.53
N THR A 352 11.92 8.60 10.38
CA THR A 352 11.65 7.17 10.65
C THR A 352 11.13 6.46 9.40
N ALA A 353 10.27 7.09 8.59
CA ALA A 353 9.80 6.52 7.33
C ALA A 353 10.95 6.29 6.34
N ILE A 354 11.83 7.28 6.16
CA ILE A 354 13.02 7.16 5.29
C ILE A 354 13.97 6.08 5.82
N ALA A 355 14.25 6.08 7.12
CA ALA A 355 15.12 5.09 7.76
C ALA A 355 14.55 3.67 7.57
N PHE A 356 13.24 3.50 7.74
CA PHE A 356 12.59 2.22 7.58
C PHE A 356 12.60 1.73 6.11
N ALA A 357 12.43 2.64 5.16
CA ALA A 357 12.54 2.32 3.73
C ALA A 357 13.97 1.85 3.36
N LYS A 358 15.01 2.45 3.94
CA LYS A 358 16.41 2.08 3.65
C LYS A 358 16.87 0.81 4.36
N MET A 359 16.40 0.57 5.59
CA MET A 359 16.94 -0.49 6.43
C MET A 359 16.60 -1.89 5.93
N TYR A 360 17.46 -2.84 6.31
CA TYR A 360 17.16 -4.27 6.23
C TYR A 360 17.86 -5.00 7.36
N ASP A 361 17.08 -5.68 8.20
CA ASP A 361 17.58 -6.58 9.21
C ASP A 361 17.51 -8.03 8.71
N PRO A 362 18.65 -8.67 8.38
CA PRO A 362 18.65 -10.01 7.82
C PRO A 362 18.16 -11.07 8.81
N MET A 363 18.22 -10.82 10.13
CA MET A 363 17.84 -11.84 11.11
C MET A 363 16.33 -11.99 11.29
N GLY A 364 15.57 -10.90 11.15
CA GLY A 364 14.10 -10.96 11.08
C GLY A 364 13.56 -10.82 9.67
N MET A 365 14.43 -10.74 8.65
CA MET A 365 14.05 -10.43 7.27
C MET A 365 13.16 -9.18 7.17
N PHE A 366 13.48 -8.15 7.96
CA PHE A 366 12.60 -7.00 8.22
C PHE A 366 13.15 -5.71 7.60
N GLY A 367 12.29 -4.95 6.90
CA GLY A 367 12.64 -3.70 6.23
C GLY A 367 12.77 -3.83 4.71
N TRP A 368 12.73 -2.70 4.02
CA TRP A 368 12.54 -2.65 2.56
C TRP A 368 13.84 -2.68 1.74
N LYS A 369 14.99 -2.37 2.36
CA LYS A 369 16.30 -2.33 1.68
C LYS A 369 16.34 -1.44 0.43
N ILE A 370 15.61 -0.33 0.43
CA ILE A 370 15.56 0.58 -0.72
C ILE A 370 16.75 1.54 -0.64
N THR A 371 17.87 1.11 -1.24
CA THR A 371 19.13 1.88 -1.31
C THR A 371 19.54 2.18 -2.76
N GLY A 372 18.64 2.00 -3.71
CA GLY A 372 18.83 2.20 -5.14
C GLY A 372 17.49 2.28 -5.86
N PRO A 373 17.47 2.34 -7.20
CA PRO A 373 16.24 2.51 -7.97
C PRO A 373 15.47 1.20 -8.21
N GLY A 374 14.22 1.37 -8.67
CA GLY A 374 13.33 0.29 -9.11
C GLY A 374 12.22 -0.05 -8.13
N HIS A 375 11.63 0.96 -7.47
CA HIS A 375 10.70 0.75 -6.36
C HIS A 375 9.42 1.58 -6.48
N GLY A 376 8.33 1.04 -5.90
CA GLY A 376 7.14 1.83 -5.57
C GLY A 376 7.35 2.66 -4.30
N PHE A 377 6.56 3.72 -4.11
CA PHE A 377 6.46 4.50 -2.87
C PHE A 377 5.03 4.97 -2.66
N SER A 378 4.57 5.04 -1.41
CA SER A 378 3.31 5.71 -1.04
C SER A 378 3.66 7.01 -0.31
N LEU A 379 3.44 8.17 -0.93
CA LEU A 379 3.68 9.47 -0.32
C LEU A 379 2.39 10.01 0.31
N VAL A 380 2.43 10.23 1.62
CA VAL A 380 1.28 10.68 2.44
C VAL A 380 1.69 11.85 3.33
N ASN A 381 0.77 12.79 3.54
CA ASN A 381 0.95 13.83 4.57
C ASN A 381 0.78 13.22 5.96
N VAL A 382 1.72 13.42 6.88
CA VAL A 382 1.70 12.83 8.23
C VAL A 382 0.46 13.22 9.06
N ASN A 383 -0.19 14.33 8.73
CA ASN A 383 -1.44 14.76 9.38
C ASN A 383 -2.69 14.08 8.81
N ASP A 384 -2.53 13.34 7.71
CA ASP A 384 -3.54 12.53 7.05
C ASP A 384 -3.21 11.04 7.27
N TRP A 385 -3.33 10.61 8.51
CA TRP A 385 -3.02 9.24 8.89
C TRP A 385 -3.99 8.25 8.25
N GLN A 386 -5.20 8.71 7.90
CA GLN A 386 -6.22 7.88 7.27
C GLN A 386 -5.76 7.40 5.89
N ALA A 387 -5.17 8.30 5.09
CA ALA A 387 -4.52 7.94 3.84
C ALA A 387 -3.39 6.92 4.05
N ALA A 388 -2.58 7.07 5.09
CA ALA A 388 -1.48 6.13 5.39
C ALA A 388 -1.99 4.72 5.72
N VAL A 389 -3.07 4.59 6.47
CA VAL A 389 -3.68 3.28 6.76
C VAL A 389 -4.35 2.71 5.50
N ALA A 390 -5.10 3.54 4.77
CA ALA A 390 -5.84 3.11 3.58
C ALA A 390 -4.92 2.69 2.42
N SER A 391 -3.76 3.34 2.29
CA SER A 391 -2.78 3.06 1.23
C SER A 391 -1.91 1.85 1.52
N ALA A 392 -1.97 1.28 2.74
CA ALA A 392 -1.15 0.15 3.15
C ALA A 392 -1.17 -1.04 2.17
N PRO A 393 -2.28 -1.42 1.50
CA PRO A 393 -2.27 -2.53 0.54
C PRO A 393 -1.35 -2.31 -0.68
N LEU A 394 -0.95 -1.08 -1.01
CA LEU A 394 0.04 -0.81 -2.07
C LEU A 394 1.43 -1.42 -1.75
N SER A 395 1.70 -1.70 -0.49
CA SER A 395 2.93 -2.38 -0.06
C SER A 395 2.97 -3.85 -0.48
N HIS A 396 1.82 -4.45 -0.79
CA HIS A 396 1.71 -5.80 -1.31
C HIS A 396 1.44 -5.79 -2.82
N LEU A 397 0.39 -5.10 -3.28
CA LEU A 397 -0.08 -5.13 -4.68
C LEU A 397 0.25 -3.88 -5.50
N GLY A 398 0.98 -2.92 -4.92
CA GLY A 398 1.35 -1.65 -5.55
C GLY A 398 2.87 -1.49 -5.74
N PHE A 399 3.55 -2.47 -6.34
CA PHE A 399 5.01 -2.45 -6.52
C PHE A 399 5.82 -2.38 -5.21
N HIS A 400 5.34 -3.06 -4.17
CA HIS A 400 6.05 -3.15 -2.89
C HIS A 400 6.36 -1.74 -2.32
N ALA A 401 5.37 -0.85 -2.40
CA ALA A 401 5.53 0.57 -2.06
C ALA A 401 5.51 0.77 -0.53
N PRO A 402 6.64 1.12 0.13
CA PRO A 402 6.60 1.56 1.52
C PRO A 402 5.95 2.94 1.65
N LEU A 403 5.48 3.23 2.87
CA LEU A 403 5.05 4.56 3.24
C LEU A 403 6.24 5.50 3.40
N ILE A 404 6.15 6.63 2.72
CA ILE A 404 6.98 7.81 2.89
C ILE A 404 6.09 8.96 3.37
N LEU A 405 6.52 9.65 4.41
CA LEU A 405 5.74 10.70 5.05
C LEU A 405 6.30 12.08 4.74
N THR A 406 5.42 13.05 4.54
CA THR A 406 5.74 14.48 4.51
C THR A 406 4.94 15.25 5.55
N SER A 407 5.52 16.24 6.22
CA SER A 407 4.77 17.14 7.13
C SER A 407 4.23 18.39 6.45
N SER A 408 4.63 18.67 5.22
CA SER A 408 4.24 19.86 4.49
C SER A 408 3.42 19.50 3.26
N ALA A 409 2.31 20.20 3.07
CA ALA A 409 1.46 20.07 1.90
C ALA A 409 2.02 20.78 0.65
N THR A 410 2.94 21.72 0.82
CA THR A 410 3.40 22.58 -0.29
C THR A 410 4.88 22.41 -0.61
N THR A 411 5.63 21.69 0.22
CA THR A 411 7.08 21.66 0.10
C THR A 411 7.63 20.29 0.46
N LEU A 412 8.35 19.68 -0.48
CA LEU A 412 9.14 18.50 -0.21
C LEU A 412 10.35 18.92 0.65
N THR A 413 10.44 18.37 1.85
CA THR A 413 11.57 18.63 2.77
C THR A 413 12.88 18.12 2.16
N SER A 414 14.01 18.72 2.53
CA SER A 414 15.34 18.34 2.02
C SER A 414 15.66 16.86 2.17
N ASP A 415 15.22 16.23 3.25
CA ASP A 415 15.53 14.82 3.53
C ASP A 415 14.77 13.88 2.58
N LEU A 416 13.52 14.20 2.27
CA LEU A 416 12.71 13.50 1.28
C LEU A 416 13.24 13.74 -0.13
N ASP A 417 13.58 14.98 -0.47
CA ASP A 417 14.17 15.33 -1.76
C ASP A 417 15.48 14.55 -1.97
N GLY A 418 16.35 14.55 -0.97
CA GLY A 418 17.59 13.78 -0.97
C GLY A 418 17.35 12.27 -1.04
N PHE A 419 16.32 11.75 -0.36
CA PHE A 419 15.96 10.33 -0.44
C PHE A 419 15.50 9.94 -1.84
N PHE A 420 14.47 10.60 -2.40
CA PHE A 420 13.98 10.33 -3.76
C PHE A 420 15.08 10.50 -4.80
N THR A 421 15.92 11.53 -4.68
CA THR A 421 17.09 11.71 -5.55
C THR A 421 18.07 10.54 -5.42
N SER A 422 18.36 10.08 -4.20
CA SER A 422 19.33 8.99 -3.96
C SER A 422 18.91 7.64 -4.54
N VAL A 423 17.59 7.43 -4.70
CA VAL A 423 17.01 6.21 -5.25
C VAL A 423 16.48 6.43 -6.66
N SER A 424 16.76 7.57 -7.29
CA SER A 424 16.33 7.85 -8.66
C SER A 424 17.06 6.93 -9.66
N PRO A 425 16.37 6.47 -10.70
CA PRO A 425 16.94 5.57 -11.68
C PRO A 425 18.00 6.24 -12.55
N PHE A 426 18.96 5.45 -13.01
CA PHE A 426 19.93 5.89 -14.00
C PHE A 426 20.19 4.81 -15.04
N PHE A 427 20.50 5.23 -16.27
CA PHE A 427 20.88 4.33 -17.36
C PHE A 427 22.30 4.62 -17.84
N LEU A 428 22.90 3.61 -18.48
CA LEU A 428 24.21 3.71 -19.13
C LEU A 428 24.06 3.79 -20.67
N ASP A 429 23.22 2.92 -21.23
CA ASP A 429 23.09 2.76 -22.68
C ASP A 429 21.74 3.28 -23.20
N SER A 430 20.62 2.82 -22.63
CA SER A 430 19.28 3.24 -23.05
C SER A 430 18.37 3.54 -21.85
N PRO A 431 17.56 4.61 -21.90
CA PRO A 431 16.53 4.83 -20.88
C PRO A 431 15.54 3.65 -20.81
N ALA A 432 15.29 2.94 -21.92
CA ALA A 432 14.36 1.81 -21.93
C ALA A 432 14.75 0.63 -21.02
N ASP A 433 16.00 0.57 -20.54
CA ASP A 433 16.52 -0.53 -19.73
C ASP A 433 15.95 -0.55 -18.30
N GLY A 434 15.55 0.61 -17.78
CA GLY A 434 15.10 0.76 -16.40
C GLY A 434 16.19 0.40 -15.37
N PRO A 435 15.83 0.10 -14.11
CA PRO A 435 14.46 0.04 -13.58
C PRO A 435 13.84 1.44 -13.38
N TYR A 436 12.53 1.50 -13.10
CA TYR A 436 11.79 2.75 -12.88
C TYR A 436 11.19 2.79 -11.48
N ASN A 437 11.06 4.00 -10.93
CA ASN A 437 10.31 4.22 -9.70
C ASN A 437 8.87 4.61 -10.00
N MET A 438 7.99 4.34 -9.05
CA MET A 438 6.60 4.79 -9.07
C MET A 438 6.21 5.36 -7.72
N THR A 439 5.67 6.58 -7.68
CA THR A 439 5.15 7.15 -6.42
C THR A 439 3.64 7.33 -6.49
N TYR A 440 2.92 6.67 -5.59
CA TYR A 440 1.52 6.93 -5.33
C TYR A 440 1.40 8.11 -4.38
N VAL A 441 0.79 9.19 -4.83
CA VAL A 441 0.51 10.35 -3.98
C VAL A 441 -0.92 10.22 -3.47
N ILE A 442 -1.12 10.13 -2.16
CA ILE A 442 -2.45 9.86 -1.60
C ILE A 442 -3.07 11.15 -1.09
N GLY A 443 -4.37 11.31 -1.34
CA GLY A 443 -5.15 12.47 -0.87
C GLY A 443 -5.31 13.58 -1.92
N ASN A 444 -5.97 14.65 -1.49
CA ASN A 444 -6.30 15.82 -2.28
C ASN A 444 -5.13 16.84 -2.37
N TRP A 445 -5.40 17.96 -3.05
CA TRP A 445 -4.44 19.01 -3.33
C TRP A 445 -4.02 19.83 -2.10
N ASP A 446 -4.83 19.83 -1.04
CA ASP A 446 -4.53 20.52 0.22
C ASP A 446 -3.67 19.68 1.16
N GLN A 447 -3.70 18.34 1.01
CA GLN A 447 -2.83 17.41 1.73
C GLN A 447 -1.43 17.36 1.10
N ILE A 448 -1.36 17.26 -0.23
CA ILE A 448 -0.14 17.31 -1.04
C ILE A 448 -0.44 18.09 -2.31
N SER A 449 0.18 19.25 -2.47
CA SER A 449 0.00 20.13 -3.62
C SER A 449 0.49 19.51 -4.93
N TRP A 450 0.00 20.08 -6.03
CA TRP A 450 0.47 19.72 -7.36
C TRP A 450 1.97 19.99 -7.54
N ASP A 451 2.47 21.15 -7.09
CA ASP A 451 3.89 21.50 -7.17
C ASP A 451 4.78 20.49 -6.45
N GLN A 452 4.35 20.00 -5.29
CA GLN A 452 5.08 18.98 -4.55
C GLN A 452 5.08 17.63 -5.29
N GLN A 453 3.94 17.22 -5.87
CA GLN A 453 3.88 16.00 -6.71
C GLN A 453 4.75 16.13 -7.96
N ALA A 454 4.73 17.27 -8.64
CA ALA A 454 5.57 17.56 -9.79
C ALA A 454 7.06 17.61 -9.42
N ARG A 455 7.41 18.08 -8.23
CA ARG A 455 8.79 18.01 -7.71
C ARG A 455 9.24 16.57 -7.54
N VAL A 456 8.40 15.71 -6.96
CA VAL A 456 8.70 14.27 -6.81
C VAL A 456 8.86 13.60 -8.16
N ASP A 457 8.00 13.92 -9.14
CA ASP A 457 8.15 13.45 -10.52
C ASP A 457 9.51 13.82 -11.10
N TYR A 458 9.90 15.08 -10.96
CA TYR A 458 11.12 15.63 -11.52
C TYR A 458 12.38 14.99 -10.92
N ILE A 459 12.45 14.83 -9.59
CA ILE A 459 13.63 14.27 -8.93
C ILE A 459 13.70 12.75 -8.99
N SER A 460 12.58 12.08 -9.26
CA SER A 460 12.52 10.63 -9.47
C SER A 460 12.73 10.25 -10.94
N GLU A 461 12.94 11.24 -11.81
CA GLU A 461 13.18 11.02 -13.23
C GLU A 461 14.52 10.32 -13.46
N MET A 462 14.50 9.43 -14.45
CA MET A 462 15.69 8.72 -14.85
C MET A 462 16.70 9.65 -15.52
N HIS A 463 17.96 9.56 -15.10
CA HIS A 463 19.04 10.38 -15.62
C HIS A 463 20.21 9.53 -16.15
N ASN A 464 20.93 10.04 -17.14
CA ASN A 464 22.09 9.34 -17.67
C ASN A 464 23.27 9.44 -16.68
N ARG A 465 23.85 8.30 -16.28
CA ARG A 465 25.02 8.27 -15.40
C ARG A 465 26.31 8.20 -16.21
N ARG A 466 27.14 9.26 -16.10
CA ARG A 466 28.49 9.25 -16.66
C ARG A 466 29.42 8.33 -15.85
N VAL A 467 29.95 7.29 -16.47
CA VAL A 467 31.00 6.45 -15.87
C VAL A 467 32.36 7.12 -16.09
N VAL A 468 33.15 7.27 -15.03
CA VAL A 468 34.50 7.84 -15.13
C VAL A 468 35.36 6.93 -16.02
N GLY A 469 35.83 7.46 -17.15
CA GLY A 469 36.66 6.74 -18.11
C GLY A 469 35.95 6.17 -19.34
N SER A 470 34.63 6.37 -19.50
CA SER A 470 33.93 6.05 -20.76
C SER A 470 33.56 7.31 -21.55
N ASN A 471 33.44 7.15 -22.87
CA ASN A 471 32.85 8.16 -23.78
C ASN A 471 31.32 8.05 -23.83
N THR A 472 30.73 7.17 -23.00
CA THR A 472 29.28 6.94 -22.89
C THR A 472 28.77 7.60 -21.63
N GLY A 473 27.73 8.43 -21.78
CA GLY A 473 27.10 9.15 -20.69
C GLY A 473 27.08 10.66 -20.90
N SER A 474 25.88 11.24 -20.85
CA SER A 474 25.62 12.68 -20.97
C SER A 474 25.02 13.23 -19.67
N SER A 475 24.86 14.56 -19.54
CA SER A 475 24.06 15.21 -18.50
C SER A 475 22.55 15.19 -18.77
N TYR A 476 22.08 14.36 -19.71
CA TYR A 476 20.69 14.33 -20.14
C TYR A 476 19.82 13.52 -19.16
N ALA A 477 18.66 14.09 -18.80
CA ALA A 477 17.51 13.36 -18.27
C ALA A 477 16.66 12.84 -19.44
N ASP A 478 15.79 11.85 -19.19
CA ASP A 478 14.91 11.25 -20.22
C ASP A 478 14.05 12.29 -20.96
N SER A 479 13.65 13.37 -20.28
CA SER A 479 12.87 14.48 -20.84
C SER A 479 13.68 15.54 -21.60
N GLN A 480 15.02 15.47 -21.64
CA GLN A 480 15.79 16.44 -22.42
C GLN A 480 15.72 16.08 -23.91
N PRO A 481 15.26 16.98 -24.79
CA PRO A 481 15.28 16.73 -26.24
C PRO A 481 16.71 16.39 -26.65
N GLY A 482 16.90 15.17 -27.15
CA GLY A 482 18.20 14.74 -27.69
C GLY A 482 18.66 15.70 -28.79
N ALA A 483 19.96 16.00 -28.79
CA ALA A 483 20.62 16.68 -29.90
C ALA A 483 20.54 15.85 -31.19
#